data_AF-A0A950QH05-F1
#
_entry.id   AF-A0A950QH05-F1
#
_cell.length_a   1.000
_cell.length_b   1.000
_cell.length_c   1.000
_cell.angle_alpha   90.00
_cell.angle_beta   90.00
_cell.angle_gamma   90.00
#
_symmetry.space_group_name_H-M   'P 1'
#
loop_
_entity.id
_entity.type
_entity.pdbx_description
1 polymer ?
#
loop_
_entity_poly.entity_id
_entity_poly.type
_entity_poly.pdbx_seq_one_letter_code
_entity_poly.pdbx_strand_id
1 'polypeptide(L)'
;EAERQMASQNALIGVAESAYYPSIFLNGGAGLESAAISKLFESPSSFWSLGVSAAETIFNGGRIHAQVDYAKAGYQGSVANYRNTVLTAFQQVEDGLSGLTTLADAAGAQQKAVEDSRRYLNIANDRYVGGLVTYLDVITAEQTLLTNQRLATQILGQRLITSVFLVKALGGGWDRKDIEALQVKPTAKQIVQQ
;
A
#
# COMPACT_ATOMS: atom_id res chain seq x y z
N GLU A 1 -2.41 -5.64 0.59
CA GLU A 1 -1.12 -6.08 1.16
C GLU A 1 -1.26 -6.61 2.59
N ALA A 2 -1.58 -5.75 3.56
CA ALA A 2 -1.50 -6.06 5.00
C ALA A 2 -2.32 -7.29 5.44
N GLU A 3 -3.51 -7.50 4.88
CA GLU A 3 -4.34 -8.68 5.14
C GLU A 3 -3.64 -9.99 4.71
N ARG A 4 -3.02 -10.01 3.51
CA ARG A 4 -2.29 -11.19 3.02
C ARG A 4 -1.04 -11.45 3.83
N GLN A 5 -0.35 -10.39 4.27
CA GLN A 5 0.79 -10.52 5.18
C GLN A 5 0.35 -11.09 6.53
N MET A 6 -0.77 -10.61 7.10
CA MET A 6 -1.35 -11.16 8.31
C MET A 6 -1.71 -12.64 8.16
N ALA A 7 -2.34 -13.02 7.05
CA ALA A 7 -2.65 -14.41 6.75
C ALA A 7 -1.38 -15.28 6.63
N SER A 8 -0.32 -14.77 5.99
CA SER A 8 0.97 -15.45 5.91
C SER A 8 1.60 -15.67 7.30
N GLN A 9 1.53 -14.68 8.18
CA GLN A 9 2.06 -14.81 9.55
C GLN A 9 1.24 -15.81 10.38
N ASN A 10 -0.08 -15.86 10.17
CA ASN A 10 -0.93 -16.88 10.78
C ASN A 10 -0.53 -18.30 10.34
N ALA A 11 -0.20 -18.50 9.06
CA ALA A 11 0.25 -19.80 8.55
C ALA A 11 1.59 -20.24 9.17
N LEU A 12 2.50 -19.30 9.47
CA LEU A 12 3.78 -19.60 10.12
C LEU A 12 3.61 -20.11 11.56
N ILE A 13 2.52 -19.76 12.25
CA ILE A 13 2.19 -20.37 13.56
C ILE A 13 1.99 -21.87 13.38
N GLY A 14 1.23 -22.30 12.38
CA GLY A 14 1.01 -23.72 12.09
C GLY A 14 2.31 -24.47 11.74
N VAL A 15 3.24 -23.81 11.04
CA VAL A 15 4.58 -24.37 10.75
C VAL A 15 5.42 -24.49 12.04
N ALA A 16 5.33 -23.53 12.95
CA ALA A 16 6.01 -23.62 14.25
C ALA A 16 5.37 -24.70 15.14
N GLU A 17 4.05 -24.82 15.13
CA GLU A 17 3.31 -25.84 15.88
C GLU A 17 3.54 -27.24 15.32
N SER A 18 3.79 -27.40 14.02
CA SER A 18 4.09 -28.72 13.44
C SER A 18 5.38 -29.33 14.00
N ALA A 19 6.29 -28.52 14.56
CA ALA A 19 7.51 -29.02 15.19
C ALA A 19 7.25 -29.88 16.45
N TYR A 20 6.06 -29.80 17.05
CA TYR A 20 5.65 -30.70 18.14
C TYR A 20 5.35 -32.14 17.68
N TYR A 21 5.20 -32.36 16.38
CA TYR A 21 4.83 -33.66 15.82
C TYR A 21 6.04 -34.33 15.15
N PRO A 22 6.04 -35.67 15.00
CA PRO A 22 7.09 -36.38 14.29
C PRO A 22 7.17 -35.95 12.81
N SER A 23 8.37 -35.66 12.34
CA SER A 23 8.65 -35.47 10.92
C SER A 23 8.80 -36.83 10.25
N ILE A 24 7.98 -37.11 9.24
CA ILE A 24 8.01 -38.36 8.46
C ILE A 24 8.74 -38.10 7.13
N PHE A 25 9.76 -38.90 6.84
CA PHE A 25 10.54 -38.84 5.62
C PHE A 25 10.37 -40.14 4.82
N LEU A 26 9.98 -40.01 3.56
CA LEU A 26 9.93 -41.11 2.61
C LEU A 26 11.13 -40.98 1.66
N ASN A 27 12.02 -41.97 1.71
CA ASN A 27 13.23 -42.02 0.91
C ASN A 27 13.10 -43.15 -0.11
N GLY A 28 13.40 -42.86 -1.37
CA GLY A 28 13.42 -43.85 -2.43
C GLY A 28 14.60 -43.61 -3.36
N GLY A 29 15.25 -44.68 -3.79
CA GLY A 29 16.37 -44.62 -4.73
C GLY A 29 16.26 -45.77 -5.72
N ALA A 30 16.76 -45.55 -6.94
CA ALA A 30 16.95 -46.61 -7.91
C ALA A 30 18.11 -46.23 -8.81
N GLY A 31 18.82 -47.22 -9.33
CA GLY A 31 19.97 -46.96 -10.18
C GLY A 31 20.72 -48.22 -10.58
N LEU A 32 21.96 -48.01 -10.99
CA LEU A 32 22.89 -49.06 -11.35
C LEU A 32 24.06 -49.02 -10.38
N GLU A 33 24.37 -50.13 -9.75
CA GLU A 33 25.49 -50.29 -8.83
C GLU A 33 26.28 -51.54 -9.24
N SER A 34 27.58 -51.38 -9.43
CA SER A 34 28.46 -52.49 -9.81
C SER A 34 29.88 -52.24 -9.32
N ALA A 35 30.53 -53.30 -8.83
CA ALA A 35 31.94 -53.28 -8.43
C ALA A 35 32.91 -53.17 -9.64
N ALA A 36 32.43 -53.42 -10.86
CA ALA A 36 33.18 -53.28 -12.10
C ALA A 36 32.38 -52.46 -13.13
N ILE A 37 33.01 -51.43 -13.71
CA ILE A 37 32.37 -50.54 -14.69
C ILE A 37 31.87 -51.28 -15.93
N SER A 38 32.54 -52.37 -16.32
CA SER A 38 32.16 -53.19 -17.47
C SER A 38 30.82 -53.90 -17.29
N LYS A 39 30.38 -54.11 -16.04
CA LYS A 39 29.11 -54.78 -15.70
C LYS A 39 27.99 -53.80 -15.32
N LEU A 40 28.25 -52.49 -15.42
CA LEU A 40 27.34 -51.45 -14.94
C LEU A 40 26.02 -51.36 -15.72
N PHE A 41 25.99 -51.83 -16.97
CA PHE A 41 24.77 -51.85 -17.80
C PHE A 41 24.15 -53.24 -17.96
N GLU A 42 24.63 -54.24 -17.19
CA GLU A 42 24.08 -55.58 -17.20
C GLU A 42 22.84 -55.67 -16.28
N SER A 43 21.87 -56.53 -16.61
CA SER A 43 20.62 -56.67 -15.83
C SER A 43 20.80 -56.84 -14.31
N PRO A 44 21.81 -57.55 -13.78
CA PRO A 44 22.02 -57.71 -12.35
C PRO A 44 22.55 -56.46 -11.62
N SER A 45 22.99 -55.42 -12.34
CA SER A 45 23.50 -54.18 -11.75
C SER A 45 22.41 -53.21 -11.31
N SER A 46 21.15 -53.49 -11.65
CA SER A 46 20.01 -52.67 -11.22
C SER A 46 19.71 -52.83 -9.74
N PHE A 47 19.52 -51.71 -9.05
CA PHE A 47 19.08 -51.68 -7.66
C PHE A 47 17.90 -50.72 -7.49
N TRP A 48 17.12 -50.97 -6.46
CA TRP A 48 16.10 -50.05 -5.95
C TRP A 48 16.05 -50.15 -4.44
N SER A 49 15.64 -49.06 -3.79
CA SER A 49 15.45 -48.97 -2.35
C SER A 49 14.26 -48.07 -2.05
N LEU A 50 13.52 -48.42 -1.01
CA LEU A 50 12.43 -47.62 -0.45
C LEU A 50 12.50 -47.75 1.07
N GLY A 51 12.49 -46.62 1.77
CA GLY A 51 12.57 -46.59 3.23
C GLY A 51 11.82 -45.39 3.79
N VAL A 52 11.15 -45.60 4.92
CA VAL A 52 10.50 -44.54 5.69
C VAL A 52 11.28 -44.34 6.98
N SER A 53 11.53 -43.08 7.35
CA SER A 53 12.06 -42.73 8.67
C SER A 53 11.18 -41.68 9.33
N ALA A 54 11.14 -41.68 10.67
CA ALA A 54 10.42 -40.69 11.44
C ALA A 54 11.34 -40.15 12.56
N ALA A 55 11.27 -38.85 12.81
CA ALA A 55 12.05 -38.20 13.85
C ALA A 55 11.15 -37.31 14.72
N GLU A 56 11.19 -37.50 16.03
CA GLU A 56 10.44 -36.71 17.00
C GLU A 56 11.37 -36.17 18.10
N THR A 57 11.14 -34.92 18.51
CA THR A 57 11.93 -34.28 19.57
C THR A 57 11.26 -34.48 20.92
N ILE A 58 11.82 -35.36 21.76
CA ILE A 58 11.27 -35.63 23.10
C ILE A 58 11.67 -34.54 24.12
N PHE A 59 12.87 -33.98 24.00
CA PHE A 59 13.36 -32.92 24.88
C PHE A 59 14.15 -31.88 24.10
N ASN A 60 13.86 -30.60 24.34
CA ASN A 60 14.51 -29.47 23.67
C ASN A 60 14.70 -28.23 24.54
N GLY A 61 14.51 -28.35 25.86
CA GLY A 61 14.63 -27.21 26.78
C GLY A 61 13.64 -26.06 26.52
N GLY A 62 12.48 -26.32 25.90
CA GLY A 62 11.46 -25.30 25.62
C GLY A 62 11.63 -24.58 24.27
N ARG A 63 12.63 -24.96 23.46
CA ARG A 63 12.92 -24.33 22.16
C ARG A 63 11.71 -24.29 21.21
N ILE A 64 10.95 -25.38 21.06
CA ILE A 64 9.75 -25.39 20.20
C ILE A 64 8.69 -24.43 20.74
N HIS A 65 8.48 -24.40 22.05
CA HIS A 65 7.52 -23.50 22.68
C HIS A 65 7.89 -22.03 22.41
N ALA A 66 9.16 -21.67 22.63
CA ALA A 66 9.66 -20.32 22.34
C ALA A 66 9.53 -19.95 20.85
N GLN A 67 9.72 -20.91 19.93
CA GLN A 67 9.53 -20.68 18.50
C GLN A 67 8.06 -20.42 18.13
N VAL A 68 7.12 -21.15 18.76
CA VAL A 68 5.68 -20.92 18.60
C VAL A 68 5.29 -19.55 19.16
N ASP A 69 5.80 -19.18 20.33
CA ASP A 69 5.54 -17.87 20.92
C ASP A 69 6.10 -16.74 20.05
N TYR A 70 7.29 -16.92 19.47
CA TYR A 70 7.85 -15.99 18.50
C TYR A 70 6.96 -15.83 17.26
N ALA A 71 6.46 -16.94 16.70
CA ALA A 71 5.55 -16.90 15.55
C ALA A 71 4.22 -16.20 15.90
N LYS A 72 3.65 -16.47 17.10
CA LYS A 72 2.45 -15.81 17.61
C LYS A 72 2.66 -14.31 17.80
N ALA A 73 3.80 -13.90 18.33
CA ALA A 73 4.15 -12.48 18.46
C ALA A 73 4.27 -11.80 17.09
N GLY A 74 4.88 -12.47 16.10
CA GLY A 74 4.92 -12.00 14.71
C GLY A 74 3.53 -11.80 14.10
N TYR A 75 2.61 -12.74 14.32
CA TYR A 75 1.21 -12.59 13.93
C TYR A 75 0.53 -11.42 14.63
N GLN A 76 0.68 -11.25 15.94
CA GLN A 76 0.12 -10.09 16.65
C GLN A 76 0.65 -8.77 16.10
N GLY A 77 1.93 -8.69 15.77
CA GLY A 77 2.53 -7.54 15.08
C GLY A 77 1.86 -7.26 13.73
N SER A 78 1.59 -8.31 12.93
CA SER A 78 0.88 -8.17 11.65
C SER A 78 -0.58 -7.72 11.81
N VAL A 79 -1.27 -8.17 12.86
CA VAL A 79 -2.62 -7.71 13.20
C VAL A 79 -2.61 -6.23 13.57
N ALA A 80 -1.63 -5.79 14.36
CA ALA A 80 -1.46 -4.38 14.70
C ALA A 80 -1.18 -3.53 13.46
N ASN A 81 -0.32 -4.00 12.54
CA ASN A 81 -0.05 -3.32 11.28
C ASN A 81 -1.30 -3.23 10.38
N TYR A 82 -2.09 -4.30 10.30
CA TYR A 82 -3.36 -4.29 9.57
C TYR A 82 -4.33 -3.25 10.16
N ARG A 83 -4.49 -3.23 11.49
CA ARG A 83 -5.32 -2.23 12.18
C ARG A 83 -4.83 -0.80 11.92
N ASN A 84 -3.52 -0.56 12.02
CA ASN A 84 -2.93 0.75 11.74
C ASN A 84 -3.20 1.18 10.28
N THR A 85 -3.03 0.27 9.31
CA THR A 85 -3.32 0.54 7.89
C THR A 85 -4.77 0.98 7.70
N VAL A 86 -5.72 0.30 8.34
CA VAL A 86 -7.15 0.65 8.28
C VAL A 86 -7.40 2.01 8.93
N LEU A 87 -6.89 2.27 10.13
CA LEU A 87 -7.06 3.54 10.84
C LEU A 87 -6.47 4.72 10.05
N THR A 88 -5.28 4.54 9.47
CA THR A 88 -4.66 5.55 8.61
C THR A 88 -5.50 5.80 7.35
N ALA A 89 -6.10 4.77 6.74
CA ALA A 89 -7.00 4.96 5.61
C ALA A 89 -8.24 5.78 6.00
N PHE A 90 -8.86 5.48 7.15
CA PHE A 90 -9.97 6.27 7.69
C PHE A 90 -9.57 7.74 7.94
N GLN A 91 -8.41 7.96 8.56
CA GLN A 91 -7.89 9.30 8.79
C GLN A 91 -7.70 10.05 7.47
N GLN A 92 -7.09 9.42 6.45
CA GLN A 92 -6.88 10.06 5.14
C GLN A 92 -8.19 10.44 4.45
N VAL A 93 -9.24 9.62 4.57
CA VAL A 93 -10.56 9.95 4.03
C VAL A 93 -11.16 11.16 4.75
N GLU A 94 -11.07 11.19 6.08
CA GLU A 94 -11.57 12.30 6.89
C GLU A 94 -10.80 13.61 6.62
N ASP A 95 -9.48 13.54 6.53
CA ASP A 95 -8.63 14.69 6.16
C ASP A 95 -9.02 15.24 4.78
N GLY A 96 -9.34 14.36 3.83
CA GLY A 96 -9.83 14.75 2.50
C GLY A 96 -11.19 15.43 2.54
N LEU A 97 -12.17 14.87 3.27
CA LEU A 97 -13.53 15.41 3.38
C LEU A 97 -13.56 16.74 4.13
N SER A 98 -12.93 16.80 5.31
CA SER A 98 -12.85 18.02 6.12
C SER A 98 -12.06 19.12 5.39
N GLY A 99 -10.98 18.75 4.70
CA GLY A 99 -10.21 19.65 3.85
C GLY A 99 -11.04 20.25 2.72
N LEU A 100 -11.82 19.43 1.99
CA LEU A 100 -12.71 19.93 0.93
C LEU A 100 -13.80 20.87 1.46
N THR A 101 -14.36 20.55 2.62
CA THR A 101 -15.39 21.37 3.26
C THR A 101 -14.81 22.74 3.65
N THR A 102 -13.67 22.75 4.35
CA THR A 102 -13.00 23.98 4.78
C THR A 102 -12.58 24.84 3.57
N LEU A 103 -12.07 24.21 2.51
CA LEU A 103 -11.70 24.93 1.29
C LEU A 103 -12.92 25.46 0.51
N ALA A 104 -14.08 24.82 0.62
CA ALA A 104 -15.32 25.33 0.03
C ALA A 104 -15.76 26.61 0.74
N ASP A 105 -15.70 26.65 2.07
CA ASP A 105 -15.99 27.85 2.86
C ASP A 105 -15.00 28.98 2.54
N ALA A 106 -13.70 28.65 2.49
CA ALA A 106 -12.65 29.60 2.11
C ALA A 106 -12.87 30.15 0.68
N ALA A 107 -13.29 29.31 -0.26
CA ALA A 107 -13.61 29.74 -1.63
C ALA A 107 -14.79 30.73 -1.64
N GLY A 108 -15.84 30.46 -0.85
CA GLY A 108 -16.98 31.37 -0.72
C GLY A 108 -16.60 32.73 -0.13
N ALA A 109 -15.76 32.74 0.91
CA ALA A 109 -15.25 33.98 1.50
C ALA A 109 -14.34 34.75 0.55
N GLN A 110 -13.43 34.06 -0.14
CA GLN A 110 -12.51 34.70 -1.07
C GLN A 110 -13.20 35.27 -2.31
N GLN A 111 -14.27 34.61 -2.78
CA GLN A 111 -15.09 35.15 -3.86
C GLN A 111 -15.70 36.51 -3.49
N LYS A 112 -16.21 36.65 -2.25
CA LYS A 112 -16.69 37.95 -1.74
C LYS A 112 -15.57 38.99 -1.68
N ALA A 113 -14.37 38.61 -1.21
CA ALA A 113 -13.22 39.51 -1.18
C ALA A 113 -12.82 40.02 -2.58
N VAL A 114 -12.92 39.18 -3.61
CA VAL A 114 -12.72 39.59 -5.01
C VAL A 114 -13.78 40.60 -5.46
N GLU A 115 -15.05 40.34 -5.14
CA GLU A 115 -16.16 41.26 -5.46
C GLU A 115 -16.02 42.62 -4.77
N ASP A 116 -15.67 42.62 -3.48
CA ASP A 116 -15.42 43.84 -2.71
C ASP A 116 -14.22 44.62 -3.26
N SER A 117 -13.15 43.92 -3.65
CA SER A 117 -11.97 44.56 -4.24
C SER A 117 -12.25 45.13 -5.64
N ARG A 118 -13.14 44.51 -6.42
CA ARG A 118 -13.62 45.10 -7.69
C ARG A 118 -14.40 46.38 -7.43
N ARG A 119 -15.27 46.39 -6.42
CA ARG A 119 -16.00 47.60 -6.03
C ARG A 119 -15.05 48.69 -5.55
N TYR A 120 -14.03 48.34 -4.77
CA TYR A 120 -12.99 49.28 -4.35
C TYR A 120 -12.25 49.90 -5.53
N LEU A 121 -11.84 49.07 -6.51
CA LEU A 121 -11.21 49.55 -7.75
C LEU A 121 -12.11 50.51 -8.52
N ASN A 122 -13.42 50.23 -8.64
CA ASN A 122 -14.36 51.14 -9.30
C ASN A 122 -14.41 52.50 -8.59
N ILE A 123 -14.50 52.51 -7.25
CA ILE A 123 -14.52 53.75 -6.45
C ILE A 123 -13.20 54.53 -6.61
N ALA A 124 -12.05 53.84 -6.62
CA ALA A 124 -10.76 54.48 -6.82
C ALA A 124 -10.66 55.13 -8.21
N ASN A 125 -11.15 54.45 -9.25
CA ASN A 125 -11.23 55.00 -10.60
C ASN A 125 -12.14 56.23 -10.67
N ASP A 126 -13.34 56.17 -10.09
CA ASP A 126 -14.28 57.30 -10.07
C ASP A 126 -13.65 58.53 -9.39
N ARG A 127 -12.95 58.33 -8.27
CA ARG A 127 -12.26 59.42 -7.55
C ARG A 127 -11.09 59.99 -8.34
N TYR A 128 -10.34 59.15 -9.06
CA TYR A 128 -9.23 59.58 -9.91
C TYR A 128 -9.74 60.42 -11.10
N VAL A 129 -10.76 59.92 -11.80
CA VAL A 129 -11.41 60.64 -12.92
C VAL A 129 -12.01 61.97 -12.45
N GLY A 130 -12.58 61.99 -11.24
CA GLY A 130 -13.07 63.21 -10.59
C GLY A 130 -11.98 64.14 -10.05
N GLY A 131 -10.69 63.80 -10.17
CA GLY A 131 -9.56 64.61 -9.71
C GLY A 131 -9.38 64.69 -8.19
N LEU A 132 -10.05 63.83 -7.42
CA LEU A 132 -10.00 63.84 -5.95
C LEU A 132 -8.79 63.09 -5.37
N VAL A 133 -8.16 62.23 -6.16
CA VAL A 133 -7.02 61.39 -5.76
C VAL A 133 -6.01 61.25 -6.88
N THR A 134 -4.81 60.79 -6.53
CA THR A 134 -3.77 60.48 -7.51
C THR A 134 -3.98 59.08 -8.12
N TYR A 135 -3.36 58.81 -9.26
CA TYR A 135 -3.42 57.48 -9.90
C TYR A 135 -2.81 56.36 -9.04
N LEU A 136 -2.01 56.69 -8.03
CA LEU A 136 -1.45 55.71 -7.09
C LEU A 136 -2.54 54.95 -6.33
N ASP A 137 -3.69 55.57 -6.06
CA ASP A 137 -4.82 54.93 -5.39
C ASP A 137 -5.46 53.86 -6.28
N VAL A 138 -5.54 54.11 -7.59
CA VAL A 138 -6.02 53.13 -8.59
C VAL A 138 -5.07 51.93 -8.62
N ILE A 139 -3.76 52.15 -8.74
CA ILE A 139 -2.76 51.08 -8.72
C ILE A 139 -2.84 50.25 -7.44
N THR A 140 -3.03 50.90 -6.29
CA THR A 140 -3.18 50.21 -5.00
C THR A 140 -4.44 49.32 -4.98
N ALA A 141 -5.55 49.81 -5.54
CA ALA A 141 -6.78 49.04 -5.67
C ALA A 141 -6.65 47.87 -6.67
N GLU A 142 -5.97 48.08 -7.80
CA GLU A 142 -5.65 47.02 -8.77
C GLU A 142 -4.78 45.93 -8.14
N GLN A 143 -3.75 46.30 -7.38
CA GLN A 143 -2.88 45.35 -6.69
C GLN A 143 -3.65 44.54 -5.65
N THR A 144 -4.58 45.17 -4.93
CA THR A 144 -5.48 44.49 -3.97
C THR A 144 -6.38 43.49 -4.69
N LEU A 145 -7.02 43.90 -5.78
CA LEU A 145 -7.86 43.02 -6.60
C LEU A 145 -7.08 41.83 -7.16
N LEU A 146 -5.89 42.07 -7.73
CA LEU A 146 -5.04 41.03 -8.29
C LEU A 146 -4.61 40.03 -7.20
N THR A 147 -4.24 40.52 -6.02
CA THR A 147 -3.88 39.66 -4.88
C THR A 147 -5.04 38.75 -4.49
N ASN A 148 -6.26 39.30 -4.41
CA ASN A 148 -7.44 38.51 -4.08
C ASN A 148 -7.82 37.51 -5.18
N GLN A 149 -7.67 37.85 -6.45
CA GLN A 149 -7.91 36.91 -7.56
C GLN A 149 -6.88 35.76 -7.59
N ARG A 150 -5.62 36.05 -7.28
CA ARG A 150 -4.57 35.04 -7.16
C ARG A 150 -4.87 34.06 -6.03
N LEU A 151 -5.28 34.57 -4.87
CA LEU A 151 -5.66 33.72 -3.75
C LEU A 151 -6.88 32.85 -4.07
N ALA A 152 -7.88 33.39 -4.78
CA ALA A 152 -9.03 32.59 -5.24
C ALA A 152 -8.60 31.43 -6.14
N THR A 153 -7.69 31.69 -7.09
CA THR A 153 -7.13 30.66 -7.96
C THR A 153 -6.32 29.61 -7.17
N GLN A 154 -5.56 30.04 -6.17
CA GLN A 154 -4.80 29.14 -5.31
C GLN A 154 -5.72 28.22 -4.49
N ILE A 155 -6.80 28.75 -3.92
CA ILE A 155 -7.81 27.95 -3.22
C ILE A 155 -8.45 26.92 -4.16
N LEU A 156 -8.79 27.31 -5.39
CA LEU A 156 -9.30 26.38 -6.39
C LEU A 156 -8.30 25.25 -6.69
N GLY A 157 -7.02 25.60 -6.89
CA GLY A 157 -5.96 24.61 -7.08
C GLY A 157 -5.86 23.63 -5.91
N GLN A 158 -5.91 24.13 -4.68
CA GLN A 158 -5.88 23.30 -3.48
C GLN A 158 -7.10 22.37 -3.40
N ARG A 159 -8.31 22.84 -3.78
CA ARG A 159 -9.51 21.99 -3.83
C ARG A 159 -9.36 20.83 -4.80
N LEU A 160 -8.76 21.07 -5.97
CA LEU A 160 -8.51 20.02 -6.96
C LEU A 160 -7.51 18.99 -6.43
N ILE A 161 -6.41 19.43 -5.82
CA ILE A 161 -5.41 18.54 -5.20
C ILE A 161 -6.05 17.70 -4.09
N THR A 162 -6.81 18.32 -3.19
CA THR A 162 -7.51 17.60 -2.10
C THR A 162 -8.55 16.62 -2.64
N SER A 163 -9.22 16.95 -3.75
CA SER A 163 -10.17 16.02 -4.40
C SER A 163 -9.46 14.77 -4.92
N VAL A 164 -8.31 14.93 -5.59
CA VAL A 164 -7.48 13.82 -6.06
C VAL A 164 -6.94 13.00 -4.88
N PHE A 165 -6.52 13.66 -3.80
CA PHE A 165 -6.11 12.99 -2.57
C PHE A 165 -7.23 12.14 -1.97
N LEU A 166 -8.46 12.65 -1.89
CA LEU A 166 -9.61 11.90 -1.39
C LEU A 166 -9.93 10.69 -2.29
N VAL A 167 -9.91 10.86 -3.62
CA VAL A 167 -10.08 9.74 -4.55
C VAL A 167 -9.03 8.66 -4.31
N LYS A 168 -7.77 9.04 -4.11
CA LYS A 168 -6.69 8.10 -3.76
C LYS A 168 -6.95 7.41 -2.42
N ALA A 169 -7.35 8.15 -1.38
CA ALA A 169 -7.64 7.60 -0.06
C ALA A 169 -8.78 6.57 -0.08
N LEU A 170 -9.79 6.78 -0.94
CA LEU A 170 -10.89 5.85 -1.16
C LEU A 170 -10.50 4.61 -2.01
N GLY A 171 -9.24 4.52 -2.46
CA GLY A 171 -8.74 3.38 -3.22
C GLY A 171 -8.66 3.61 -4.73
N GLY A 172 -8.86 4.84 -5.22
CA GLY A 172 -8.52 5.25 -6.59
C GLY A 172 -9.28 4.55 -7.72
N GLY A 173 -10.39 3.85 -7.41
CA GLY A 173 -11.21 3.14 -8.39
C GLY A 173 -10.68 1.78 -8.84
N TRP A 174 -9.72 1.18 -8.14
CA TRP A 174 -9.19 -0.14 -8.50
C TRP A 174 -10.20 -1.25 -8.21
N ASP A 175 -10.72 -1.92 -9.24
CA ASP A 175 -11.45 -3.20 -9.11
C ASP A 175 -10.46 -4.37 -9.16
N ARG A 176 -10.59 -5.30 -8.21
CA ARG A 176 -9.76 -6.51 -8.16
C ARG A 176 -9.91 -7.36 -9.45
N LYS A 177 -11.06 -7.28 -10.11
CA LYS A 177 -11.33 -7.96 -11.40
C LYS A 177 -10.43 -7.46 -12.53
N ASP A 178 -10.12 -6.17 -12.55
CA ASP A 178 -9.26 -5.57 -13.58
C ASP A 178 -7.79 -6.00 -13.40
N ILE A 179 -7.38 -6.31 -12.17
CA ILE A 179 -6.04 -6.82 -11.84
C ILE A 179 -5.93 -8.32 -12.15
N GLU A 180 -7.00 -9.11 -11.95
CA GLU A 180 -7.01 -10.53 -12.33
C GLU A 180 -6.91 -10.73 -13.86
N ALA A 181 -7.48 -9.82 -14.65
CA ALA A 181 -7.32 -9.80 -16.10
C ALA A 181 -5.86 -9.54 -16.55
N LEU A 182 -5.03 -8.94 -15.69
CA LEU A 182 -3.61 -8.70 -15.88
C LEU A 182 -2.72 -9.81 -15.31
N GLN A 183 -3.28 -10.92 -14.80
CA GLN A 183 -2.47 -12.09 -14.48
C GLN A 183 -1.85 -12.62 -15.77
N VAL A 184 -0.60 -12.20 -16.01
CA VAL A 184 0.33 -12.85 -16.94
C VAL A 184 0.41 -14.29 -16.47
N LYS A 185 -0.35 -15.17 -17.14
CA LYS A 185 -0.23 -16.62 -16.97
C LYS A 185 1.25 -16.92 -17.17
N PRO A 186 1.98 -17.39 -16.14
CA PRO A 186 3.36 -17.79 -16.34
C PRO A 186 3.31 -18.94 -17.34
N THR A 187 3.73 -18.68 -18.58
CA THR A 187 3.81 -19.69 -19.62
C THR A 187 4.71 -20.79 -19.08
N ALA A 188 4.17 -22.01 -18.94
CA ALA A 188 4.77 -23.16 -18.26
C ALA A 188 6.12 -23.66 -18.83
N LYS A 189 6.78 -22.91 -19.72
CA LYS A 189 8.08 -23.24 -20.30
C LYS A 189 9.29 -22.87 -19.44
N GLN A 190 9.14 -22.14 -18.34
CA GLN A 190 10.28 -21.74 -17.49
C GLN A 190 10.57 -22.64 -16.28
N ILE A 191 9.82 -23.73 -16.07
CA ILE A 191 10.03 -24.62 -14.90
C ILE A 191 10.96 -25.82 -15.23
N VAL A 192 11.43 -26.00 -16.47
CA VAL A 192 12.22 -27.19 -16.87
C VAL A 192 13.73 -26.93 -17.06
N GLN A 193 14.24 -25.77 -16.65
CA GLN A 193 15.70 -25.54 -16.63
C GLN A 193 16.14 -24.86 -15.32
N GLN A 194 16.01 -25.59 -14.21
CA GLN A 194 16.97 -25.57 -13.11
C GLN A 194 17.13 -27.00 -12.59
#